data_AF-A0A7C5GJG0-F1
#
_entry.id   AF-A0A7C5GJG0-F1
#
_cell.length_a   1.000
_cell.length_b   1.000
_cell.length_c   1.000
_cell.angle_alpha   90.00
_cell.angle_beta   90.00
_cell.angle_gamma   90.00
#
_symmetry.space_group_name_H-M   'P 1'
#
loop_
_entity.id
_entity.type
_entity.pdbx_description
1 polymer ?
#
loop_
_entity_poly.entity_id
_entity_poly.type
_entity_poly.pdbx_seq_one_letter_code
_entity_poly.pdbx_strand_id
1 'polypeptide(L)' 'MVHVPKKKPELPEKVLRYLRIREKMKAKMPDFVRYDSHKVQRIGTSWRRPKGLHNKMRKRYAH' A
#
# COMPACT_ATOMS: atom_id res chain seq x y z
N MET A 1 8.10 27.68 16.75
CA MET A 1 9.16 26.67 16.56
C MET A 1 9.25 26.36 15.08
N VAL A 2 10.37 26.67 14.43
CA VAL A 2 10.52 26.51 12.97
C VAL A 2 10.96 25.07 12.68
N HIS A 3 10.27 24.37 11.77
CA HIS A 3 10.69 23.04 11.32
C HIS A 3 11.98 23.15 10.51
N VAL A 4 13.08 22.59 11.02
CA VAL A 4 14.35 22.49 10.28
C VAL A 4 14.38 21.15 9.55
N PRO A 5 14.43 21.13 8.20
CA PRO A 5 14.47 19.89 7.44
C PRO A 5 15.80 19.17 7.65
N LYS A 6 15.74 17.88 7.98
CA LYS A 6 16.93 17.04 8.19
C LYS A 6 17.59 16.70 6.85
N LYS A 7 18.93 16.76 6.80
CA LYS A 7 19.72 16.31 5.64
C LYS A 7 19.46 14.81 5.39
N LYS A 8 19.29 14.42 4.12
CA LYS A 8 19.16 13.01 3.73
C LYS A 8 20.47 12.25 4.04
N PRO A 9 20.40 10.99 4.47
CA PRO A 9 21.59 10.19 4.76
C PRO A 9 22.35 9.84 3.47
N GLU A 10 23.66 9.70 3.59
CA GLU A 10 24.51 9.16 2.52
C GLU A 10 24.31 7.64 2.47
N LEU A 11 23.95 7.10 1.30
CA LEU A 11 23.61 5.68 1.13
C LEU A 11 24.57 5.00 0.13
N PRO A 12 24.89 3.71 0.33
CA PRO A 12 25.65 2.94 -0.65
C PRO A 12 24.90 2.83 -1.99
N GLU A 13 25.64 2.79 -3.10
CA GLU A 13 25.09 2.71 -4.47
C GLU A 13 24.11 1.54 -4.64
N LYS A 14 24.42 0.38 -4.06
CA LYS A 14 23.55 -0.80 -4.07
C LYS A 14 22.17 -0.51 -3.47
N VAL A 15 22.11 0.23 -2.36
CA VAL A 15 20.86 0.59 -1.68
C VAL A 15 20.05 1.55 -2.54
N LEU A 16 20.69 2.53 -3.18
CA LEU A 16 20.03 3.44 -4.12
C LEU A 16 19.39 2.69 -5.30
N ARG A 17 20.10 1.70 -5.85
CA ARG A 17 19.56 0.82 -6.90
C ARG A 17 18.32 0.06 -6.42
N TYR A 18 18.35 -0.53 -5.22
CA TYR A 18 17.20 -1.26 -4.68
C TYR A 18 16.01 -0.35 -4.39
N LEU A 19 16.23 0.88 -3.92
CA LEU A 19 15.17 1.86 -3.70
C LEU A 19 14.44 2.21 -5.00
N ARG A 20 15.19 2.44 -6.09
CA ARG A 20 14.61 2.68 -7.43
C ARG A 20 13.79 1.49 -7.93
N ILE A 21 14.25 0.27 -7.69
CA ILE A 21 13.52 -0.95 -8.06
C ILE A 21 12.24 -1.07 -7.23
N ARG A 22 12.32 -0.84 -5.92
CA ARG A 22 11.17 -0.88 -5.00
C ARG A 22 10.10 0.12 -5.41
N GLU A 23 10.48 1.34 -5.80
CA GLU A 23 9.55 2.37 -6.26
C GLU A 23 8.77 1.91 -7.51
N LYS A 24 9.49 1.38 -8.51
CA LYS A 24 8.87 0.82 -9.72
C LYS A 24 7.94 -0.36 -9.41
N MET A 25 8.31 -1.22 -8.47
CA MET A 25 7.46 -2.35 -8.03
C MET A 25 6.24 -1.86 -7.27
N LYS A 26 6.40 -0.87 -6.38
CA LYS A 26 5.32 -0.32 -5.57
C LYS A 26 4.27 0.37 -6.43
N ALA A 27 4.67 1.04 -7.51
CA ALA A 27 3.74 1.65 -8.47
C ALA A 27 2.83 0.64 -9.20
N LYS A 28 3.28 -0.62 -9.35
CA LYS A 28 2.49 -1.70 -9.98
C LYS A 28 1.66 -2.50 -8.98
N MET A 29 1.93 -2.33 -7.69
CA MET A 29 1.31 -3.08 -6.61
C MET A 29 -0.03 -2.44 -6.25
N PRO A 30 -1.10 -3.22 -6.03
CA PRO A 30 -2.36 -2.66 -5.56
C PRO A 30 -2.21 -1.99 -4.19
N ASP A 31 -3.11 -1.06 -3.88
CA ASP A 31 -3.09 -0.31 -2.62
C ASP A 31 -3.47 -1.16 -1.39
N PHE A 32 -3.96 -2.39 -1.60
CA PHE A 32 -4.42 -3.31 -0.56
C PHE A 32 -5.41 -2.65 0.41
N VAL A 33 -6.47 -2.06 -0.15
CA VAL A 33 -7.54 -1.41 0.63
C VAL A 33 -8.59 -2.44 1.04
N ARG A 34 -9.23 -2.25 2.21
CA ARG A 34 -10.33 -3.12 2.67
C ARG A 34 -11.45 -3.21 1.63
N TYR A 35 -11.95 -4.42 1.41
CA TYR A 35 -13.11 -4.67 0.54
C TYR A 35 -14.30 -3.78 0.94
N ASP A 36 -14.91 -3.13 -0.06
CA ASP A 36 -16.06 -2.22 0.07
C ASP A 36 -15.84 -0.98 0.96
N SER A 37 -14.61 -0.59 1.28
CA SER A 37 -14.35 0.65 2.05
C SER A 37 -14.82 1.92 1.34
N HIS A 38 -14.88 1.91 0.01
CA HIS A 38 -15.39 3.02 -0.78
C HIS A 38 -16.92 3.16 -0.72
N LYS A 39 -17.66 2.14 -0.28
CA LYS A 39 -19.13 2.15 -0.26
C LYS A 39 -19.71 2.91 0.94
N VAL A 40 -19.01 2.89 2.08
CA VAL A 40 -19.54 3.41 3.36
C VAL A 40 -18.44 4.15 4.11
N GLN A 41 -18.68 5.41 4.49
CA GLN A 41 -17.70 6.26 5.20
C GLN A 41 -17.26 5.69 6.56
N ARG A 42 -18.12 4.92 7.23
CA ARG A 42 -17.80 4.22 8.49
C ARG A 42 -16.68 3.17 8.33
N ILE A 43 -16.46 2.66 7.12
CA ILE A 43 -15.47 1.62 6.84
C ILE A 43 -14.16 2.27 6.43
N GLY A 44 -13.14 2.22 7.30
CA GLY A 44 -11.81 2.72 6.96
C GLY A 44 -11.10 1.92 5.87
N THR A 45 -10.03 2.50 5.32
CA THR A 45 -9.21 1.96 4.23
C THR A 45 -8.22 0.88 4.65
N SER A 46 -7.94 0.76 5.96
CA SER A 46 -7.02 -0.23 6.53
C SER A 46 -7.39 -1.66 6.12
N TRP A 47 -6.46 -2.37 5.49
CA TRP A 47 -6.63 -3.74 5.02
C TRP A 47 -7.17 -4.67 6.11
N ARG A 48 -8.18 -5.46 5.77
CA ARG A 48 -8.71 -6.54 6.63
C ARG A 48 -8.94 -7.78 5.79
N ARG A 49 -8.52 -8.93 6.31
CA ARG A 49 -8.76 -10.23 5.65
C ARG A 49 -10.28 -10.43 5.46
N PRO A 50 -10.77 -10.65 4.23
CA PRO A 50 -12.19 -10.84 3.98
C PRO A 50 -12.65 -12.20 4.55
N LYS A 51 -13.66 -12.18 5.43
CA LYS A 51 -14.16 -13.40 6.10
C LYS A 51 -15.44 -13.97 5.47
N GLY A 52 -16.29 -13.11 4.90
CA GLY A 52 -17.62 -13.51 4.42
C GLY A 52 -17.59 -14.62 3.36
N LEU A 53 -18.46 -15.62 3.49
CA LEU A 53 -18.48 -16.79 2.61
C LEU A 53 -18.68 -16.40 1.14
N HIS A 54 -19.58 -15.45 0.87
CA HIS A 54 -19.89 -14.96 -0.47
C HIS A 54 -19.01 -13.80 -0.96
N ASN A 55 -18.00 -13.39 -0.19
CA ASN A 55 -17.14 -12.28 -0.56
C ASN A 55 -16.33 -12.62 -1.83
N LYS A 56 -16.49 -11.82 -2.89
CA LYS A 56 -15.84 -12.04 -4.20
C LYS A 56 -14.31 -11.96 -4.12
N MET A 57 -13.79 -11.02 -3.32
CA MET A 57 -12.34 -10.89 -3.06
C MET A 57 -11.79 -12.11 -2.30
N ARG A 58 -12.56 -12.67 -1.34
CA ARG A 58 -12.19 -13.93 -0.64
C ARG A 58 -12.17 -15.11 -1.60
N LYS A 59 -13.16 -15.20 -2.48
CA LYS A 59 -13.28 -16.26 -3.48
C LYS A 59 -12.30 -16.10 -4.66
N ARG A 60 -11.50 -15.02 -4.68
CA ARG A 60 -10.56 -14.70 -5.76
C ARG A 60 -11.22 -14.71 -7.15
N TYR A 61 -12.44 -14.18 -7.23
CA TYR A 61 -13.04 -13.95 -8.53
C TYR A 61 -12.21 -12.90 -9.27
N ALA A 62 -11.55 -13.32 -10.35
CA ALA A 62 -11.10 -12.41 -11.39
C ALA A 62 -12.33 -12.01 -12.19
N HIS A 63 -12.52 -10.71 -12.41
CA HIS A 63 -13.59 -10.18 -13.23
C HIS A 63 -13.18 -10.14 -14.70
#